data_AF-A0A7S8ISE6-F1
#
_entry.id   AF-A0A7S8ISE6-F1
#
_cell.length_a   1.000
_cell.length_b   1.000
_cell.length_c   1.000
_cell.angle_alpha   90.00
_cell.angle_beta   90.00
_cell.angle_gamma   90.00
#
_symmetry.space_group_name_H-M   'P 1'
#
loop_
_entity.id
_entity.type
_entity.pdbx_description
1 polymer ?
#
loop_
_entity_poly.entity_id
_entity_poly.type
_entity_poly.pdbx_seq_one_letter_code
_entity_poly.pdbx_strand_id
1 'polypeptide(L)'
;MSLTLSAATARIAREIVATEVAFAEATTATANTIATVSTASVEVSGAPKGEAQVALRHLQRATSRLMDAQADVFRAHAKLREIGREMMGPEEPWCPDEQVFTGAELDEEFRAA
;
A
#
# COMPACT_ATOMS: atom_id res chain seq x y z
N MET A 1 -13.64 -3.44 -29.65
CA MET A 1 -12.21 -3.03 -29.67
C MET A 1 -11.39 -4.20 -29.19
N SER A 2 -10.45 -4.72 -30.00
CA SER A 2 -9.48 -5.71 -29.52
C SER A 2 -8.29 -4.98 -28.89
N LEU A 3 -7.89 -5.39 -27.69
CA LEU A 3 -6.65 -4.90 -27.08
C LEU A 3 -5.44 -5.52 -27.79
N THR A 4 -4.52 -4.70 -28.27
CA THR A 4 -3.18 -5.15 -28.67
C THR A 4 -2.36 -5.47 -27.42
N LEU A 5 -1.41 -6.41 -27.52
CA LEU A 5 -0.53 -6.79 -26.40
C LEU A 5 0.13 -5.59 -25.72
N SER A 6 0.73 -4.67 -26.50
CA SER A 6 1.39 -3.46 -25.96
C SER A 6 0.44 -2.57 -25.17
N ALA A 7 -0.77 -2.31 -25.70
CA ALA A 7 -1.80 -1.54 -25.03
C ALA A 7 -2.31 -2.22 -23.75
N ALA A 8 -2.40 -3.55 -23.73
CA ALA A 8 -2.78 -4.32 -22.56
C ALA A 8 -1.70 -4.24 -21.47
N THR A 9 -0.43 -4.49 -21.81
CA THR A 9 0.70 -4.42 -20.88
C THR A 9 0.82 -3.04 -20.25
N ALA A 10 0.78 -1.97 -21.08
CA ALA A 10 0.88 -0.60 -20.58
C ALA A 10 -0.30 -0.22 -19.66
N ARG A 11 -1.49 -0.77 -19.91
CA ARG A 11 -2.67 -0.54 -19.08
C ARG A 11 -2.54 -1.27 -17.74
N ILE A 12 -2.23 -2.56 -17.76
CA ILE A 12 -2.04 -3.37 -16.55
C ILE A 12 -0.97 -2.76 -15.64
N ALA A 13 0.16 -2.34 -16.21
CA ALA A 13 1.25 -1.72 -15.43
C ALA A 13 0.81 -0.46 -14.68
N ARG A 14 -0.07 0.37 -15.27
CA ARG A 14 -0.61 1.55 -14.57
C ARG A 14 -1.67 1.18 -13.54
N GLU A 15 -2.58 0.27 -13.90
CA GLU A 15 -3.70 -0.12 -13.04
C GLU A 15 -3.24 -0.86 -11.78
N ILE A 16 -2.20 -1.70 -11.87
CA ILE A 16 -1.67 -2.43 -10.71
C ILE A 16 -1.01 -1.47 -9.71
N VAL A 17 -0.20 -0.52 -10.18
CA VAL A 17 0.44 0.50 -9.32
C VAL A 17 -0.62 1.40 -8.67
N ALA A 18 -1.63 1.83 -9.43
CA ALA A 18 -2.74 2.61 -8.87
C ALA A 18 -3.51 1.83 -7.79
N THR A 19 -3.68 0.51 -8.00
CA THR A 19 -4.34 -0.36 -7.01
C THR A 19 -3.52 -0.47 -5.72
N GLU A 20 -2.20 -0.67 -5.82
CA GLU A 20 -1.30 -0.74 -4.66
C GLU A 20 -1.33 0.53 -3.81
N VAL A 21 -1.30 1.70 -4.47
CA VAL A 21 -1.43 3.01 -3.81
C VAL A 21 -2.77 3.14 -3.10
N ALA A 22 -3.87 2.74 -3.75
CA ALA A 22 -5.20 2.83 -3.15
C ALA A 22 -5.32 1.98 -1.86
N PHE A 23 -4.69 0.79 -1.80
CA PHE A 23 -4.64 -0.01 -0.57
C PHE A 23 -3.83 0.66 0.55
N ALA A 24 -2.71 1.31 0.20
CA ALA A 24 -1.90 2.06 1.16
C ALA A 24 -2.66 3.28 1.73
N GLU A 25 -3.36 4.01 0.86
CA GLU A 25 -4.22 5.14 1.26
C GLU A 25 -5.38 4.69 2.15
N ALA A 26 -6.06 3.60 1.78
CA ALA A 26 -7.15 3.03 2.59
C ALA A 26 -6.67 2.58 3.98
N THR A 27 -5.47 1.99 4.07
CA THR A 27 -4.84 1.60 5.33
C THR A 27 -4.56 2.83 6.20
N THR A 28 -3.99 3.88 5.62
CA THR A 28 -3.72 5.16 6.30
C THR A 28 -5.02 5.81 6.80
N ALA A 29 -6.05 5.89 5.97
CA ALA A 29 -7.35 6.46 6.33
C ALA A 29 -8.00 5.69 7.51
N THR A 30 -7.89 4.36 7.50
CA THR A 30 -8.41 3.52 8.58
C THR A 30 -7.63 3.74 9.87
N ALA A 31 -6.30 3.85 9.82
CA ALA A 31 -5.46 4.14 10.98
C ALA A 31 -5.81 5.51 11.61
N ASN A 32 -6.00 6.54 10.78
CA ASN A 32 -6.42 7.86 11.24
C ASN A 32 -7.80 7.83 11.92
N THR A 33 -8.71 6.99 11.40
CA THR A 33 -10.04 6.79 12.01
C THR A 33 -9.92 6.11 13.37
N ILE A 34 -9.08 5.08 13.51
CA ILE A 34 -8.80 4.41 14.79
C ILE A 34 -8.26 5.41 15.82
N ALA A 35 -7.27 6.23 15.43
CA ALA A 35 -6.70 7.25 16.29
C ALA A 35 -7.77 8.24 16.78
N THR A 36 -8.58 8.74 15.85
CA THR A 36 -9.66 9.70 16.16
C THR A 36 -10.70 9.12 17.11
N VAL A 37 -11.16 7.89 16.86
CA VAL A 37 -12.14 7.21 17.74
C VAL A 37 -11.55 6.96 19.13
N SER A 38 -10.27 6.57 19.20
CA SER A 38 -9.58 6.37 20.47
C SER A 38 -9.48 7.66 21.27
N THR A 39 -9.08 8.77 20.63
CA THR A 39 -9.01 10.09 21.26
C THR A 39 -10.39 10.54 21.74
N ALA A 40 -11.42 10.45 20.89
CA ALA A 40 -12.79 10.82 21.24
C ALA A 40 -13.32 10.00 22.44
N SER A 41 -12.94 8.72 22.56
CA SER A 41 -13.35 7.86 23.67
C SER A 41 -12.78 8.30 25.02
N VAL A 42 -11.67 9.05 25.02
CA VAL A 42 -11.00 9.56 26.22
C VAL A 42 -11.44 10.98 26.53
N GLU A 43 -11.50 11.85 25.52
CA GLU A 43 -11.69 13.29 25.69
C GLU A 43 -13.16 13.71 25.80
N VAL A 44 -14.09 12.96 25.20
CA VAL A 44 -15.51 13.31 25.19
C VAL A 44 -16.20 12.76 26.45
N SER A 45 -16.65 13.67 27.32
CA SER A 45 -17.44 13.31 28.50
C SER A 45 -18.75 12.61 28.10
N GLY A 46 -19.06 11.50 28.75
CA GLY A 46 -20.26 10.70 28.46
C GLY A 46 -20.16 9.81 27.22
N ALA A 47 -18.99 9.70 26.57
CA ALA A 47 -18.82 8.82 25.42
C ALA A 47 -19.14 7.35 25.77
N PRO A 48 -19.87 6.62 24.90
CA PRO A 48 -20.20 5.21 25.13
C PRO A 48 -18.97 4.33 24.90
N LYS A 49 -18.13 4.19 25.93
CA LYS A 49 -16.83 3.48 25.86
C LYS A 49 -16.95 2.06 25.32
N GLY A 50 -18.02 1.34 25.66
CA GLY A 50 -18.27 -0.03 25.16
C GLY A 50 -18.50 -0.07 23.64
N GLU A 51 -19.33 0.84 23.13
CA GLU A 51 -19.61 0.94 21.69
C GLU A 51 -18.38 1.38 20.90
N ALA A 52 -17.60 2.32 21.46
CA ALA A 52 -16.34 2.74 20.86
C ALA A 52 -15.33 1.58 20.76
N GLN A 53 -15.23 0.73 21.79
CA GLN A 53 -14.38 -0.47 21.74
C GLN A 53 -14.86 -1.48 20.69
N VAL A 54 -16.16 -1.67 20.53
CA VAL A 54 -16.72 -2.51 19.46
C VAL A 54 -16.34 -1.94 18.10
N ALA A 55 -16.51 -0.63 17.87
CA ALA A 55 -16.13 0.03 16.63
C ALA A 55 -14.62 -0.10 16.34
N LEU A 56 -13.76 0.15 17.33
CA LEU A 56 -12.31 0.00 17.22
C LEU A 56 -11.91 -1.43 16.81
N ARG A 57 -12.56 -2.45 17.37
CA ARG A 57 -12.32 -3.85 16.99
C ARG A 57 -12.68 -4.12 15.53
N HIS A 58 -13.77 -3.53 15.03
CA HIS A 58 -14.16 -3.65 13.63
C HIS A 58 -13.17 -2.93 12.70
N LEU A 59 -12.72 -1.73 13.08
CA LEU A 59 -11.71 -0.98 12.33
C LEU A 59 -10.38 -1.73 12.27
N GLN A 60 -9.88 -2.27 13.39
CA GLN A 60 -8.66 -3.08 13.39
C GLN A 60 -8.77 -4.30 12.48
N ARG A 61 -9.92 -4.99 12.48
CA ARG A 61 -10.17 -6.11 11.57
C ARG A 61 -10.17 -5.68 10.10
N ALA A 62 -10.70 -4.50 9.80
CA ALA A 62 -10.64 -3.94 8.45
C ALA A 62 -9.19 -3.65 8.05
N THR A 63 -8.38 -3.05 8.94
CA THR A 63 -6.95 -2.79 8.70
C THR A 63 -6.17 -4.07 8.39
N SER A 64 -6.35 -5.14 9.18
CA SER A 64 -5.68 -6.42 8.91
C SER A 64 -6.05 -6.97 7.53
N ARG A 65 -7.34 -6.93 7.16
CA ARG A 65 -7.80 -7.40 5.85
C ARG A 65 -7.27 -6.57 4.70
N LEU A 66 -7.12 -5.25 4.88
CA LEU A 66 -6.49 -4.38 3.88
C LEU A 66 -5.03 -4.74 3.66
N MET A 67 -4.28 -5.03 4.73
CA MET A 67 -2.89 -5.47 4.65
C MET A 67 -2.75 -6.82 3.95
N ASP A 68 -3.62 -7.79 4.29
CA ASP A 68 -3.64 -9.10 3.64
C ASP A 68 -3.93 -8.98 2.13
N ALA A 69 -4.95 -8.18 1.78
CA ALA A 69 -5.31 -7.92 0.39
C ALA A 69 -4.20 -7.18 -0.37
N GLN A 70 -3.52 -6.22 0.26
CA GLN A 70 -2.38 -5.52 -0.34
C GLN A 70 -1.23 -6.50 -0.63
N ALA A 71 -0.95 -7.44 0.28
CA ALA A 71 0.04 -8.47 0.05
C ALA A 71 -0.32 -9.39 -1.13
N ASP A 72 -1.61 -9.72 -1.31
CA ASP A 72 -2.09 -10.45 -2.48
C ASP A 72 -1.91 -9.65 -3.78
N VAL A 73 -2.16 -8.34 -3.75
CA VAL A 73 -1.90 -7.45 -4.90
C VAL A 73 -0.42 -7.43 -5.27
N PHE A 74 0.49 -7.32 -4.29
CA PHE A 74 1.94 -7.37 -4.55
C PHE A 74 2.37 -8.71 -5.16
N ARG A 75 1.80 -9.83 -4.70
CA ARG A 75 2.04 -11.15 -5.30
C ARG A 75 1.52 -11.23 -6.74
N ALA A 76 0.35 -10.67 -7.00
CA ALA A 76 -0.21 -10.60 -8.35
C ALA A 76 0.67 -9.74 -9.27
N HIS A 77 1.16 -8.59 -8.80
CA HIS A 77 2.10 -7.75 -9.56
C HIS A 77 3.39 -8.52 -9.88
N ALA A 78 4.00 -9.20 -8.90
CA ALA A 78 5.18 -10.02 -9.13
C ALA A 78 4.94 -11.11 -10.20
N LYS A 79 3.77 -11.78 -10.16
CA LYS A 79 3.42 -12.80 -11.16
C LYS A 79 3.18 -12.20 -12.55
N LEU A 80 2.55 -11.03 -12.63
CA LEU A 80 2.36 -10.30 -13.88
C LEU A 80 3.71 -9.88 -14.49
N ARG A 81 4.68 -9.48 -13.66
CA ARG A 81 6.04 -9.16 -14.11
C ARG A 81 6.76 -10.39 -14.68
N GLU A 82 6.61 -11.55 -14.04
CA GLU A 82 7.13 -12.83 -14.54
C GLU A 82 6.54 -13.18 -15.92
N ILE A 83 5.20 -13.11 -16.06
CA ILE A 83 4.51 -13.33 -17.34
C ILE A 83 4.99 -12.34 -18.41
N GLY A 84 5.16 -11.07 -18.05
CA GLY A 84 5.66 -10.05 -18.97
C GLY A 84 7.06 -10.37 -19.51
N ARG A 85 7.95 -10.90 -18.66
CA ARG A 85 9.30 -11.35 -19.05
C ARG A 85 9.26 -12.55 -19.99
N GLU A 86 8.39 -13.53 -19.72
CA GLU A 86 8.25 -14.72 -20.57
C GLU A 86 7.68 -14.38 -21.96
N MET A 87 6.74 -13.44 -22.03
CA MET A 87 6.02 -13.10 -23.26
C MET A 87 6.77 -12.12 -24.17
N MET A 88 7.65 -11.27 -23.63
CA MET A 88 8.36 -10.22 -24.39
C MET A 88 9.83 -10.56 -24.70
N GLY A 89 10.38 -11.66 -24.18
CA GLY A 89 11.81 -11.94 -24.27
C GLY A 89 12.66 -10.94 -23.46
N PRO A 90 13.98 -11.11 -23.38
CA PRO A 90 14.87 -10.38 -22.46
C PRO A 90 15.19 -8.96 -22.92
N GLU A 91 14.23 -8.23 -23.48
CA GLU A 91 14.37 -6.77 -23.55
C GLU A 91 13.95 -6.20 -22.20
N GLU A 92 14.94 -6.07 -21.31
CA GLU A 92 14.86 -5.35 -20.05
C GLU A 92 14.19 -3.98 -20.30
N PRO A 93 12.97 -3.73 -19.79
CA PRO A 93 12.49 -2.36 -19.71
C PRO A 93 13.41 -1.68 -18.71
N TRP A 94 14.19 -0.70 -19.17
CA TRP A 94 15.00 0.18 -18.34
C TRP A 94 14.16 0.70 -17.18
N CYS A 95 14.24 0.05 -16.03
CA CYS A 95 13.80 0.59 -14.77
C CYS A 95 14.98 1.43 -14.30
N PRO A 96 14.87 2.76 -14.21
CA PRO A 96 15.96 3.57 -13.66
C PRO A 96 16.32 2.95 -12.31
N ASP A 97 17.62 2.74 -12.10
CA ASP A 97 18.13 2.11 -10.89
C ASP A 97 17.37 2.69 -9.70
N GLU A 98 16.77 1.80 -8.90
CA GLU A 98 16.33 2.18 -7.58
C GLU A 98 17.53 2.89 -6.97
N GLN A 99 17.43 4.22 -6.82
CA GLN A 99 18.15 4.89 -5.77
C GLN A 99 17.62 4.23 -4.52
N VAL A 100 18.28 3.13 -4.15
CA VAL A 100 18.13 2.48 -2.89
C VAL A 100 18.47 3.61 -1.93
N PHE A 101 17.44 4.23 -1.38
CA PHE A 101 17.54 5.03 -0.18
C PHE A 101 17.92 4.04 0.92
N THR A 102 19.17 3.58 0.86
CA THR A 102 19.81 2.95 2.00
C THR A 102 19.91 4.08 3.00
N GLY A 103 19.30 3.93 4.16
CA GLY A 103 19.39 4.89 5.26
C GLY A 103 20.80 5.08 5.81
N ALA A 104 21.84 4.82 5.02
CA ALA A 104 23.25 5.02 5.32
C ALA A 104 23.68 6.49 5.14
N GLU A 105 22.90 7.33 4.46
CA GLU A 105 23.19 8.78 4.33
C GLU A 105 22.67 9.62 5.52
N LEU A 106 21.91 9.03 6.45
CA LEU A 106 21.44 9.74 7.65
C LEU A 106 22.43 9.72 8.83
N ASP A 107 23.52 8.94 8.75
CA ASP A 107 24.49 8.80 9.85
C ASP A 107 25.62 9.84 9.82
N GLU A 108 25.91 10.46 8.67
CA GLU A 108 26.98 11.47 8.58
C GLU A 108 26.51 12.88 8.96
N GLU A 109 25.24 13.23 8.71
CA GLU A 109 24.70 14.55 9.10
C GLU A 109 24.40 14.63 10.61
N PHE A 110 24.05 13.52 11.27
CA PHE A 110 23.75 13.52 12.72
C PHE A 110 25.01 13.47 13.63
N ARG A 111 26.20 13.22 13.06
CA ARG A 111 27.48 13.25 13.77
C ARG A 111 28.24 14.57 13.65
N ALA A 112 27.74 15.49 12.83
CA ALA A 112 28.34 16.81 12.62
C ALA A 112 27.51 17.97 13.22
N ALA A 113 26.49 17.67 14.03
CA ALA A 113 25.73 18.61 14.86
C ALA A 113 26.06 18.40 16.35
#